data_AF-A0A7K5H9U0-F1
#
_entry.id   AF-A0A7K5H9U0-F1
#
_cell.length_a   1.000
_cell.length_b   1.000
_cell.length_c   1.000
_cell.angle_alpha   90.00
_cell.angle_beta   90.00
_cell.angle_gamma   90.00
#
_symmetry.space_group_name_H-M   'P 1'
#
loop_
_entity.id
_entity.type
_entity.pdbx_description
1 polymer ?
#
loop_
_entity_poly.entity_id
_entity_poly.type
_entity_poly.pdbx_seq_one_letter_code
_entity_poly.pdbx_strand_id
1 'polypeptide(L)' 'ANGRASITVHDILTASQQQPVPQRGYQCMLCCCLFPTLWSIKTHIQHSFQKGYSCKVYYHRFQALWEKEQKAAAPGA' A
#
# COMPACT_ATOMS: atom_id res chain seq x y z
N ALA A 1 2.52 -31.97 -19.12
CA ALA A 1 1.55 -30.85 -19.13
C ALA A 1 2.08 -29.75 -18.22
N ASN A 2 2.59 -28.65 -18.77
CA ASN A 2 3.00 -27.49 -17.98
C ASN A 2 2.91 -26.22 -18.83
N GLY A 3 1.69 -25.75 -19.07
CA GLY A 3 1.46 -24.43 -19.64
C GLY A 3 1.60 -23.41 -18.50
N ARG A 4 2.73 -22.72 -18.42
CA ARG A 4 2.83 -21.54 -17.56
C ARG A 4 1.86 -20.51 -18.12
N ALA A 5 0.81 -20.19 -17.38
CA ALA A 5 -0.08 -19.10 -17.73
C ALA A 5 0.76 -17.81 -17.74
N SER A 6 0.90 -17.21 -18.92
CA SER A 6 1.54 -15.91 -19.06
C SER A 6 0.50 -14.84 -18.79
N ILE A 7 0.68 -14.07 -17.74
CA ILE A 7 -0.19 -12.93 -17.43
C ILE A 7 0.05 -11.88 -18.52
N THR A 8 -1.02 -11.50 -19.23
CA THR A 8 -0.97 -10.48 -20.28
C THR A 8 -1.41 -9.12 -19.73
N VAL A 9 -1.09 -8.04 -20.44
CA VAL A 9 -1.55 -6.68 -20.10
C VAL A 9 -3.08 -6.62 -20.05
N HIS A 10 -3.75 -7.40 -20.90
CA HIS A 10 -5.20 -7.50 -20.88
C HIS A 10 -5.72 -8.04 -19.55
N ASP A 11 -5.11 -9.09 -19.01
CA ASP A 11 -5.48 -9.67 -17.71
C ASP A 11 -5.35 -8.64 -16.58
N ILE A 12 -4.30 -7.81 -16.63
CA ILE A 12 -4.09 -6.72 -15.68
C ILE A 12 -5.21 -5.66 -15.78
N LEU A 13 -5.56 -5.25 -17.00
CA LEU A 13 -6.59 -4.24 -17.25
C LEU A 13 -7.99 -4.75 -16.88
N THR A 14 -8.30 -6.02 -17.15
CA THR A 14 -9.57 -6.63 -16.75
C THR A 14 -9.68 -6.73 -15.23
N ALA A 15 -8.62 -7.15 -14.55
CA ALA A 15 -8.60 -7.16 -13.08
C ALA A 15 -8.75 -5.76 -12.49
N SER A 16 -8.12 -4.75 -13.10
CA SER A 16 -8.22 -3.35 -12.67
C SER A 16 -9.63 -2.77 -12.86
N GLN A 17 -10.37 -3.19 -13.88
CA GLN A 17 -11.76 -2.74 -14.10
C GLN A 17 -12.74 -3.34 -13.09
N GLN A 18 -12.44 -4.51 -12.55
CA GLN A 18 -13.20 -5.16 -11.47
C GLN A 18 -12.90 -4.56 -10.10
N GLN A 19 -11.85 -3.72 -9.98
CA GLN A 19 -11.64 -2.94 -8.77
C GLN A 19 -12.66 -1.80 -8.76
N PRO A 20 -13.57 -1.74 -7.76
CA PRO A 20 -14.42 -0.56 -7.60
C PRO A 20 -13.52 0.66 -7.47
N VAL A 21 -13.74 1.67 -8.34
CA VAL A 21 -13.15 3.01 -8.16
C VAL A 21 -13.36 3.38 -6.70
N PRO A 22 -12.31 3.69 -5.92
CA PRO A 22 -12.46 4.05 -4.52
C PRO A 22 -13.47 5.19 -4.43
N GLN A 23 -14.66 4.86 -3.94
CA GLN A 23 -15.77 5.80 -3.78
C GLN A 23 -15.39 6.80 -2.69
N ARG A 24 -14.61 7.82 -3.06
CA ARG A 24 -14.17 8.97 -2.24
C ARG A 24 -14.01 8.66 -0.75
N GLY A 25 -13.28 7.61 -0.44
CA GLY A 25 -12.94 7.23 0.93
C GLY A 25 -11.58 7.81 1.34
N TYR A 26 -11.32 7.80 2.63
CA TYR A 26 -9.98 8.08 3.17
C TYR A 26 -9.21 6.77 3.23
N GLN A 27 -8.12 6.66 2.49
CA GLN A 27 -7.28 5.47 2.50
C GLN A 27 -6.20 5.58 3.59
N CYS A 28 -6.10 4.55 4.44
CA CYS A 28 -4.92 4.42 5.30
C CYS A 28 -3.76 3.85 4.47
N MET A 29 -2.67 4.60 4.32
CA MET A 29 -1.52 4.18 3.50
C MET A 29 -0.73 2.98 4.06
N LEU A 30 -1.07 2.51 5.26
CA LEU A 30 -0.33 1.43 5.95
C LEU A 30 -0.94 0.06 5.72
N CYS A 31 -2.27 -0.02 5.85
CA CYS A 31 -3.05 -1.23 5.68
C CYS A 31 -3.87 -1.20 4.38
N CYS A 32 -3.81 -0.09 3.64
CA CYS A 32 -4.59 0.17 2.44
C CYS A 32 -6.11 0.07 2.62
N CYS A 33 -6.61 0.01 3.86
CA CYS A 33 -8.03 0.00 4.14
C CYS A 33 -8.65 1.35 3.79
N LEU A 34 -9.82 1.30 3.16
CA LEU A 34 -10.64 2.46 2.84
C LEU A 34 -11.63 2.71 3.97
N PHE A 35 -11.74 3.98 4.35
CA PHE A 35 -12.65 4.44 5.38
C PHE A 35 -13.66 5.41 4.75
N PRO A 36 -14.97 5.23 4.99
CA PRO A 36 -16.00 6.07 4.37
C PRO A 36 -16.02 7.50 4.94
N THR A 37 -15.38 7.75 6.09
CA THR A 37 -15.40 9.06 6.76
C THR A 37 -14.05 9.44 7.35
N LEU A 38 -13.79 10.75 7.48
CA LEU A 38 -12.58 11.26 8.15
C LEU A 38 -12.51 10.83 9.62
N TRP A 39 -13.66 10.75 10.30
CA TRP A 39 -13.73 10.32 11.70
C TRP A 39 -13.26 8.87 11.87
N SER A 40 -13.70 7.97 10.99
CA SER A 40 -13.36 6.54 11.09
C SER A 40 -11.86 6.28 10.85
N ILE A 41 -11.22 6.97 9.90
CA ILE A 41 -9.77 6.86 9.70
C ILE A 41 -8.99 7.49 10.87
N LYS A 42 -9.46 8.59 11.46
CA LYS A 42 -8.80 9.24 12.61
C LYS A 42 -8.82 8.32 13.84
N THR A 43 -9.95 7.69 14.14
CA THR A 43 -10.08 6.70 15.22
C THR A 43 -9.23 5.46 14.95
N HIS A 44 -9.21 4.96 13.71
CA HIS A 44 -8.35 3.85 13.31
C HIS A 44 -6.87 4.16 13.59
N ILE A 45 -6.41 5.34 13.17
CA ILE A 45 -5.04 5.79 13.39
C ILE A 45 -4.74 5.85 14.90
N GLN A 46 -5.61 6.49 15.70
CA GLN A 46 -5.44 6.66 17.15
C GLN A 46 -5.42 5.33 17.92
N HIS A 47 -6.27 4.37 17.56
CA HIS A 47 -6.25 3.02 18.13
C HIS A 47 -5.01 2.22 17.71
N SER A 48 -4.56 2.39 16.46
CA SER A 48 -3.34 1.72 15.97
C SER A 48 -2.10 2.21 16.73
N PHE A 49 -2.04 3.51 17.05
CA PHE A 49 -1.04 4.08 17.96
C PHE A 49 -1.08 3.43 19.36
N GLN A 50 -2.26 3.26 19.96
CA GLN A 50 -2.39 2.62 21.29
C GLN A 50 -1.99 1.14 21.31
N LYS A 51 -2.19 0.42 20.20
CA LYS A 51 -1.79 -0.99 20.07
C LYS A 51 -0.31 -1.18 19.70
N GLY A 52 0.48 -0.11 19.65
CA GLY A 52 1.92 -0.16 19.34
C GLY A 52 2.25 -0.26 17.84
N TYR A 53 1.24 -0.31 16.96
CA TYR A 53 1.40 -0.30 15.51
C TYR A 53 1.13 1.10 14.98
N SER A 54 2.10 2.00 15.16
CA SER A 54 1.92 3.36 14.69
C SER A 54 2.25 3.55 13.22
N CYS A 55 1.45 4.40 12.57
CA CYS A 55 1.70 4.94 11.24
C CYS A 55 3.09 5.55 11.09
N LYS A 56 3.59 6.16 12.17
CA LYS A 56 4.90 6.81 12.23
C LYS A 56 6.04 5.79 12.18
N VAL A 57 5.92 4.66 12.89
CA VAL A 57 6.93 3.58 12.86
C VAL A 57 7.01 2.94 11.47
N TYR A 58 5.86 2.71 10.83
CA TYR A 58 5.85 2.27 9.44
C TYR A 58 6.48 3.31 8.51
N TYR A 59 6.09 4.59 8.63
CA TYR A 59 6.63 5.66 7.78
C TYR A 59 8.15 5.74 7.87
N HIS A 60 8.71 5.67 9.10
CA HIS A 60 10.16 5.63 9.29
C HIS A 60 10.81 4.37 8.70
N ARG A 61 10.18 3.20 8.82
CA ARG A 61 10.70 1.96 8.20
C ARG A 61 10.65 2.03 6.68
N PHE A 62 9.55 2.53 6.12
CA PHE A 62 9.40 2.73 4.68
C PHE A 62 10.46 3.69 4.15
N GLN A 63 10.66 4.84 4.81
CA GLN A 63 11.68 5.80 4.44
C GLN A 63 13.09 5.17 4.47
N ALA A 64 13.42 4.41 5.51
CA ALA A 64 14.71 3.72 5.61
C ALA A 64 14.90 2.64 4.53
N LEU A 65 13.85 1.91 4.15
CA LEU A 65 13.89 0.95 3.05
C LEU A 65 14.07 1.65 1.71
N TRP A 66 13.31 2.73 1.45
CA TRP A 66 13.41 3.51 0.23
C TRP A 66 14.80 4.11 0.03
N GLU A 67 15.42 4.61 1.09
CA GLU A 67 16.80 5.11 1.07
C GLU A 67 17.83 4.01 0.75
N LYS A 68 17.58 2.77 1.19
CA LYS A 68 18.45 1.63 0.86
C LYS A 68 18.30 1.20 -0.61
N GLU A 69 17.08 1.16 -1.12
CA GLU A 69 16.81 0.85 -2.54
C GLU A 69 17.45 1.90 -3.46
N GLN A 70 17.36 3.19 -3.13
CA GLN A 70 18.01 4.26 -3.89
C GLN A 70 19.54 4.15 -3.88
N LYS A 71 20.15 3.74 -2.75
CA LYS A 71 21.59 3.50 -2.68
C LYS A 71 22.01 2.25 -3.45
N ALA A 72 21.16 1.23 -3.51
CA ALA A 72 21.39 0.02 -4.31
C ALA A 72 21.20 0.25 -5.82
N ALA A 73 20.40 1.25 -6.20
CA ALA A 73 20.17 1.63 -7.59
C ALA A 73 21.23 2.58 -8.18
N ALA A 74 22.20 3.04 -7.38
CA ALA A 74 23.32 3.82 -7.88
C ALA A 74 24.29 2.90 -8.67
N PRO A 75 24.53 3.13 -9.97
CA PRO A 75 25.42 2.29 -10.75
C PRO A 75 26.88 2.62 -10.39
N GLY A 76 27.53 1.72 -9.65
CA GLY A 76 28.98 1.80 -9.41
C GLY A 76 29.47 1.39 -8.02
N ALA A 77 29.10 0.20 -7.57
CA ALA A 77 29.88 -0.54 -6.57
C ALA A 77 30.49 -1.79 -7.23
#